data_AF-A0A925DVT1-F1
#
_entry.id   AF-A0A925DVT1-F1
#
_cell.length_a   1.000
_cell.length_b   1.000
_cell.length_c   1.000
_cell.angle_alpha   90.00
_cell.angle_beta   90.00
_cell.angle_gamma   90.00
#
_symmetry.space_group_name_H-M   'P 1'
#
loop_
_entity.id
_entity.type
_entity.pdbx_description
1 polymer ?
#
loop_
_entity_poly.entity_id
_entity_poly.type
_entity_poly.pdbx_seq_one_letter_code
_entity_poly.pdbx_strand_id
1 'polypeptide(L)'
;MNLLSEYFIFFFESVAIFMALFFFIQYSILRKKEYLFYAMYLLLLSVYYLLAIPEFFFDIPYGNRAAIAKFDLFKRPVQFLISLSYTLFVMYYLGLKKRSRPLSRIFNYLLVLYLVLCATCLLGNLFNIPYDPAYYIIGLLLFPLQLYVVTALFKYKVPYAHYIIWGSIIVLVGSIVTLLLSLYLAKNPGGIITNANAYIPVMIAILLDIFLFTVALQRKIADNEKSLINAAYNRQQAVMLERERIIADLHDDVGGGLSSIRMMSDLMAQHQTEIPGSGQVNFPRKISATAKEIAQRMNTIIWSLNTENDTLQSFTEYVRQFGVSFFENSPVQFEYSI
;
A
#
# COMPACT_ATOMS: atom_id res chain seq x y z
N MET A 1 -14.96 41.62 -10.77
CA MET A 1 -14.74 40.46 -9.89
C MET A 1 -13.97 40.93 -8.65
N ASN A 2 -14.07 40.26 -7.50
CA ASN A 2 -13.30 40.68 -6.31
C ASN A 2 -11.86 40.18 -6.43
N LEU A 3 -10.86 41.00 -6.09
CA LEU A 3 -9.43 40.63 -6.18
C LEU A 3 -9.12 39.27 -5.48
N LEU A 4 -9.78 39.02 -4.35
CA LEU A 4 -9.63 37.78 -3.57
C LEU A 4 -10.06 36.54 -4.37
N SER A 5 -11.18 36.61 -5.10
CA SER A 5 -11.66 35.49 -5.93
C SER A 5 -10.70 35.20 -7.08
N GLU A 6 -10.08 36.22 -7.66
CA GLU A 6 -9.11 36.05 -8.76
C GLU A 6 -7.87 35.32 -8.27
N TYR A 7 -7.28 35.78 -7.15
CA TYR A 7 -6.13 35.11 -6.55
C TYR A 7 -6.44 33.68 -6.13
N PHE A 8 -7.65 33.42 -5.62
CA PHE A 8 -8.05 32.08 -5.24
C PHE A 8 -8.12 31.13 -6.45
N ILE A 9 -8.65 31.56 -7.59
CA ILE A 9 -8.72 30.72 -8.80
C ILE A 9 -7.32 30.39 -9.31
N PHE A 10 -6.41 31.38 -9.37
CA PHE A 10 -5.01 31.12 -9.76
C PHE A 10 -4.29 30.20 -8.77
N PHE A 11 -4.53 30.37 -7.48
CA PHE A 11 -3.99 29.50 -6.44
C PHE A 11 -4.48 28.06 -6.63
N PHE A 12 -5.79 27.87 -6.81
CA PHE A 12 -6.39 26.56 -7.04
C PHE A 12 -5.78 25.87 -8.26
N GLU A 13 -5.69 26.57 -9.38
CA GLU A 13 -5.16 26.05 -10.64
C GLU A 13 -3.68 25.65 -10.50
N SER A 14 -2.90 26.49 -9.83
CA SER A 14 -1.48 26.22 -9.54
C SER A 14 -1.31 24.97 -8.66
N VAL A 15 -2.15 24.82 -7.63
CA VAL A 15 -2.14 23.63 -6.76
C VAL A 15 -2.55 22.38 -7.54
N ALA A 16 -3.57 22.44 -8.39
CA ALA A 16 -4.00 21.31 -9.20
C ALA A 16 -2.90 20.80 -10.14
N ILE A 17 -2.24 21.71 -10.87
CA ILE A 17 -1.13 21.39 -11.78
C ILE A 17 0.08 20.84 -11.00
N PHE A 18 0.47 21.51 -9.90
CA PHE A 18 1.59 21.05 -9.07
C PHE A 18 1.33 19.66 -8.51
N MET A 19 0.13 19.41 -7.98
CA MET A 19 -0.24 18.11 -7.44
C MET A 19 -0.33 17.04 -8.54
N ALA A 20 -0.79 17.37 -9.74
CA ALA A 20 -0.77 16.45 -10.88
C ALA A 20 0.67 15.99 -11.21
N LEU A 21 1.61 16.94 -11.29
CA LEU A 21 3.03 16.64 -11.52
C LEU A 21 3.63 15.82 -10.37
N PHE A 22 3.34 16.20 -9.13
CA PHE A 22 3.78 15.47 -7.94
C PHE A 22 3.33 14.00 -8.00
N PHE A 23 2.05 13.74 -8.28
CA PHE A 23 1.53 12.37 -8.38
C PHE A 23 2.07 11.60 -9.59
N PHE A 24 2.40 12.29 -10.69
CA PHE A 24 3.06 11.68 -11.85
C PHE A 24 4.49 11.24 -11.54
N ILE A 25 5.24 12.05 -10.78
CA ILE A 25 6.58 11.69 -10.29
C ILE A 25 6.47 10.49 -9.33
N GLN A 26 5.51 10.53 -8.40
CA GLN A 26 5.24 9.40 -7.49
C GLN A 26 4.88 8.13 -8.25
N TYR A 27 4.12 8.21 -9.35
CA TYR A 27 3.87 7.08 -10.22
C TYR A 27 5.15 6.52 -10.85
N SER A 28 6.05 7.40 -11.30
CA SER A 28 7.32 7.00 -11.91
C SER A 28 8.21 6.22 -10.94
N ILE A 29 8.19 6.59 -9.65
CA ILE A 29 8.93 5.93 -8.57
C ILE A 29 8.24 4.63 -8.14
N LEU A 30 6.94 4.69 -7.77
CA LEU A 30 6.23 3.59 -7.12
C LEU A 30 5.63 2.58 -8.12
N ARG A 31 5.50 2.94 -9.40
CA ARG A 31 4.88 2.14 -10.48
C ARG A 31 3.46 1.63 -10.18
N LYS A 32 2.77 2.29 -9.25
CA LYS A 32 1.40 1.96 -8.80
C LYS A 32 0.36 2.76 -9.59
N LYS A 33 -0.58 2.06 -10.24
CA LYS A 33 -1.54 2.67 -11.18
C LYS A 33 -2.47 3.70 -10.54
N GLU A 34 -2.78 3.59 -9.25
CA GLU A 34 -3.61 4.58 -8.55
C GLU A 34 -3.04 6.01 -8.60
N TYR A 35 -1.71 6.16 -8.59
CA TYR A 35 -1.04 7.47 -8.68
C TYR A 35 -1.19 8.07 -10.08
N LEU A 36 -1.09 7.26 -11.12
CA LEU A 36 -1.27 7.69 -12.51
C LEU A 36 -2.68 8.21 -12.75
N PHE A 37 -3.70 7.46 -12.33
CA PHE A 37 -5.10 7.86 -12.53
C PHE A 37 -5.46 9.10 -11.72
N TYR A 38 -4.89 9.27 -10.52
CA TYR A 38 -5.09 10.49 -9.74
C TYR A 38 -4.38 11.70 -10.35
N ALA A 39 -3.15 11.53 -10.86
CA ALA A 39 -2.45 12.59 -11.60
C ALA A 39 -3.23 13.01 -12.86
N MET A 40 -3.76 12.04 -13.61
CA MET A 40 -4.60 12.29 -14.79
C MET A 40 -5.90 12.99 -14.42
N TYR A 41 -6.54 12.62 -13.31
CA TYR A 41 -7.71 13.30 -12.77
C TYR A 41 -7.43 14.79 -12.50
N LEU A 42 -6.33 15.12 -11.80
CA LEU A 42 -5.96 16.50 -11.49
C LEU A 42 -5.56 17.30 -12.73
N LEU A 43 -4.86 16.69 -13.68
CA LEU A 43 -4.50 17.35 -14.93
C LEU A 43 -5.76 17.68 -15.75
N LEU A 44 -6.67 16.71 -15.90
CA LEU A 44 -7.93 16.94 -16.60
C LEU A 44 -8.81 17.97 -15.89
N LEU A 45 -8.75 18.04 -14.56
CA LEU A 45 -9.45 19.04 -13.77
C LEU A 45 -8.93 20.45 -14.05
N SER A 46 -7.61 20.62 -14.08
CA SER A 46 -6.96 21.88 -14.48
C SER A 46 -7.39 22.29 -15.90
N VAL A 47 -7.27 21.37 -16.87
CA VAL A 47 -7.74 21.60 -18.24
C VAL A 47 -9.22 21.99 -18.28
N TYR A 48 -10.08 21.34 -17.48
CA TYR A 48 -11.50 21.68 -17.44
C TYR A 48 -11.76 23.11 -16.97
N TYR A 49 -11.09 23.61 -15.94
CA TYR A 49 -11.34 24.98 -15.47
C TYR A 49 -10.83 26.04 -16.45
N LEU A 50 -9.73 25.78 -17.17
CA LEU A 50 -9.29 26.62 -18.30
C LEU A 50 -10.37 26.68 -19.40
N LEU A 51 -11.05 25.57 -19.68
CA LEU A 51 -12.15 25.49 -20.66
C LEU A 51 -13.47 26.05 -20.13
N ALA A 52 -13.73 25.94 -18.82
CA ALA A 52 -15.00 26.30 -18.21
C ALA A 52 -15.14 27.82 -17.99
N ILE A 53 -14.01 28.49 -17.72
CA ILE A 53 -13.93 29.93 -17.44
C ILE A 53 -12.87 30.60 -18.35
N PRO A 54 -13.00 30.49 -19.70
CA PRO A 54 -11.96 30.96 -20.62
C PRO A 54 -11.80 32.48 -20.62
N GLU A 55 -12.88 33.21 -20.29
CA GLU A 55 -12.91 34.66 -20.08
C GLU A 55 -11.99 35.14 -18.96
N PHE A 56 -11.64 34.27 -18.00
CA PHE A 56 -10.71 34.60 -16.92
C PHE A 56 -9.23 34.42 -17.32
N PHE A 57 -8.94 33.45 -18.19
CA PHE A 57 -7.55 33.05 -18.50
C PHE A 57 -7.00 33.57 -19.84
N PHE A 58 -7.86 33.87 -20.82
CA PHE A 58 -7.45 34.17 -22.19
C PHE A 58 -7.81 35.59 -22.65
N ASP A 59 -8.05 36.52 -21.71
CA ASP A 59 -8.40 37.93 -21.98
C ASP A 59 -9.51 38.12 -23.04
N ILE A 60 -10.50 37.21 -23.03
CA ILE A 60 -11.59 37.23 -24.01
C ILE A 60 -12.57 38.36 -23.61
N PRO A 61 -12.90 39.29 -24.52
CA PRO A 61 -13.89 40.32 -24.24
C PRO A 61 -15.23 39.72 -23.80
N TYR A 62 -15.78 40.20 -22.69
CA TYR A 62 -17.08 39.76 -22.18
C TYR A 62 -18.14 39.83 -23.28
N GLY A 63 -18.81 38.70 -23.53
CA GLY A 63 -19.88 38.60 -24.53
C GLY A 63 -19.44 38.18 -25.94
N ASN A 64 -18.14 37.96 -26.21
CA ASN A 64 -17.69 37.38 -27.48
C ASN A 64 -18.02 35.87 -27.56
N ARG A 65 -19.28 35.56 -27.88
CA ARG A 65 -19.80 34.18 -27.95
C ARG A 65 -19.03 33.30 -28.93
N ALA A 66 -18.50 33.85 -30.02
CA ALA A 66 -17.76 33.08 -31.02
C ALA A 66 -16.39 32.61 -30.50
N ALA A 67 -15.72 33.41 -29.68
CA ALA A 67 -14.48 33.01 -29.03
C ALA A 67 -14.73 31.94 -27.95
N ILE A 68 -15.80 32.10 -27.16
CA ILE A 68 -16.20 31.16 -26.10
C ILE A 68 -16.63 29.81 -26.68
N ALA A 69 -17.36 29.80 -27.80
CA ALA A 69 -17.86 28.58 -28.44
C ALA A 69 -16.75 27.59 -28.83
N LYS A 70 -15.52 28.06 -29.08
CA LYS A 70 -14.37 27.18 -29.35
C LYS A 70 -13.99 26.32 -28.13
N PHE A 71 -14.17 26.85 -26.92
CA PHE A 71 -13.87 26.14 -25.67
C PHE A 71 -14.99 25.15 -25.30
N ASP A 72 -16.23 25.42 -25.73
CA ASP A 72 -17.37 24.54 -25.46
C ASP A 72 -17.23 23.16 -26.11
N LEU A 73 -16.46 23.04 -27.21
CA LEU A 73 -16.17 21.77 -27.89
C LEU A 73 -15.62 20.69 -26.94
N PHE A 74 -14.73 21.06 -26.03
CA PHE A 74 -14.07 20.11 -25.13
C PHE A 74 -14.58 20.18 -23.69
N LYS A 75 -15.25 21.28 -23.30
CA LYS A 75 -15.69 21.53 -21.91
C LYS A 75 -16.41 20.33 -21.27
N ARG A 76 -17.48 19.81 -21.89
CA ARG A 76 -18.25 18.67 -21.34
C ARG A 76 -17.58 17.31 -21.50
N PRO A 77 -16.97 16.97 -22.65
CA PRO A 77 -16.18 15.74 -22.77
C PRO A 77 -15.10 15.62 -21.69
N VAL A 78 -14.35 16.69 -21.43
CA VAL A 78 -13.31 16.69 -20.39
C VAL A 78 -13.90 16.44 -19.00
N GLN A 79 -15.08 16.97 -18.69
CA GLN A 79 -15.76 16.70 -17.41
C GLN A 79 -16.09 15.22 -17.20
N PHE A 80 -16.49 14.50 -18.25
CA PHE A 80 -16.69 13.05 -18.17
C PHE A 80 -15.37 12.28 -18.09
N LEU A 81 -14.29 12.76 -18.73
CA LEU A 81 -12.95 12.20 -18.57
C LEU A 81 -12.39 12.36 -17.15
N ILE A 82 -12.71 13.46 -16.47
CA ILE A 82 -12.42 13.66 -15.03
C ILE A 82 -13.11 12.56 -14.22
N SER A 83 -14.41 12.38 -14.43
CA SER A 83 -15.22 11.36 -13.74
C SER A 83 -14.70 9.95 -13.98
N LEU A 84 -14.27 9.65 -15.22
CA LEU A 84 -13.67 8.38 -15.61
C LEU A 84 -12.34 8.17 -14.88
N SER A 85 -11.45 9.17 -14.88
CA SER A 85 -10.15 9.12 -14.21
C SER A 85 -10.30 8.94 -12.70
N TYR A 86 -11.22 9.65 -12.05
CA TYR A 86 -11.52 9.50 -10.64
C TYR A 86 -12.06 8.10 -10.32
N THR A 87 -12.96 7.56 -11.15
CA THR A 87 -13.52 6.21 -10.98
C THR A 87 -12.42 5.14 -11.08
N LEU A 88 -11.52 5.25 -12.07
CA LEU A 88 -10.35 4.36 -12.18
C LEU A 88 -9.44 4.47 -10.97
N PHE A 89 -9.15 5.71 -10.54
CA PHE A 89 -8.38 5.97 -9.34
C PHE A 89 -8.96 5.23 -8.12
N VAL A 90 -10.24 5.39 -7.81
CA VAL A 90 -10.91 4.73 -6.68
C VAL A 90 -10.83 3.20 -6.79
N MET A 91 -11.06 2.64 -7.98
CA MET A 91 -10.99 1.19 -8.21
C MET A 91 -9.62 0.61 -7.89
N TYR A 92 -8.54 1.27 -8.33
CA TYR A 92 -7.17 0.81 -8.10
C TYR A 92 -6.70 1.09 -6.68
N TYR A 93 -7.03 2.26 -6.12
CA TYR A 93 -6.66 2.61 -4.75
C TYR A 93 -7.25 1.63 -3.72
N LEU A 94 -8.54 1.29 -3.87
CA LEU A 94 -9.23 0.35 -3.00
C LEU A 94 -8.98 -1.12 -3.38
N GLY A 95 -8.42 -1.40 -4.56
CA GLY A 95 -8.19 -2.75 -5.05
C GLY A 95 -9.50 -3.55 -5.21
N LEU A 96 -10.56 -2.89 -5.69
CA LEU A 96 -11.93 -3.44 -5.69
C LEU A 96 -12.06 -4.77 -6.42
N LYS A 97 -11.29 -4.99 -7.50
CA LYS A 97 -11.27 -6.26 -8.25
C LYS A 97 -10.97 -7.48 -7.36
N LYS A 98 -10.11 -7.32 -6.35
CA LYS A 98 -9.73 -8.39 -5.41
C LYS A 98 -10.62 -8.43 -4.17
N ARG A 99 -11.05 -7.26 -3.66
CA ARG A 99 -11.76 -7.15 -2.38
C ARG A 99 -13.27 -7.30 -2.46
N SER A 100 -13.93 -6.82 -3.52
CA SER A 100 -15.40 -6.87 -3.65
C SER A 100 -15.85 -6.94 -5.10
N ARG A 101 -16.25 -8.15 -5.53
CA ARG A 101 -16.81 -8.39 -6.87
C ARG A 101 -18.05 -7.54 -7.21
N PRO A 102 -19.09 -7.42 -6.33
CA PRO A 102 -20.28 -6.64 -6.69
C PRO A 102 -19.94 -5.15 -6.86
N LEU A 103 -19.09 -4.59 -5.99
CA LEU A 103 -18.69 -3.20 -6.08
C LEU A 103 -17.85 -2.93 -7.33
N SER A 104 -16.95 -3.85 -7.69
CA SER A 104 -16.20 -3.73 -8.94
C SER A 104 -17.09 -3.75 -10.19
N ARG A 105 -18.23 -4.45 -10.18
CA ARG A 105 -19.18 -4.43 -11.31
C ARG A 105 -19.85 -3.06 -11.45
N ILE A 106 -20.31 -2.47 -10.34
CA ILE A 106 -20.92 -1.14 -10.32
C ILE A 106 -19.94 -0.10 -10.91
N PHE A 107 -18.69 -0.12 -10.45
CA PHE A 107 -17.66 0.78 -10.97
C PHE A 107 -17.35 0.53 -12.45
N ASN A 108 -17.35 -0.72 -12.94
CA ASN A 108 -17.18 -0.99 -14.37
C ASN A 108 -18.35 -0.43 -15.20
N TYR A 109 -19.59 -0.54 -14.73
CA TYR A 109 -20.75 0.07 -15.40
C TYR A 109 -20.64 1.59 -15.44
N LEU A 110 -20.17 2.22 -14.34
CA LEU A 110 -19.89 3.65 -14.30
C LEU A 110 -18.84 4.06 -15.34
N LEU A 111 -17.76 3.30 -15.49
CA LEU A 111 -16.73 3.60 -16.50
C LEU A 111 -17.31 3.58 -17.92
N VAL A 112 -18.09 2.55 -18.25
CA VAL A 112 -18.73 2.46 -19.58
C VAL A 112 -19.72 3.61 -19.76
N LEU A 113 -20.53 3.93 -18.76
CA LEU A 113 -21.47 5.04 -18.79
C LEU A 113 -20.74 6.37 -19.06
N TYR A 114 -19.69 6.69 -18.31
CA TYR A 114 -18.93 7.93 -18.50
C TYR A 114 -18.23 7.99 -19.86
N LEU A 115 -17.73 6.86 -20.37
CA LEU A 115 -17.11 6.79 -21.68
C LEU A 115 -18.13 7.05 -22.80
N VAL A 116 -19.32 6.45 -22.70
CA VAL A 116 -20.42 6.69 -23.65
C VAL A 116 -20.86 8.14 -23.59
N LEU A 117 -21.07 8.71 -22.40
CA LEU A 117 -21.44 10.12 -22.22
C LEU A 117 -20.38 11.09 -22.75
N CYS A 118 -19.10 10.78 -22.56
CA CYS A 118 -18.00 11.54 -23.13
C CYS A 118 -18.06 11.54 -24.66
N ALA A 119 -18.21 10.36 -25.27
CA ALA A 119 -18.30 10.21 -26.72
C ALA A 119 -19.54 10.91 -27.30
N THR A 120 -20.70 10.77 -26.66
CA THR A 120 -21.94 11.42 -27.12
C THR A 120 -21.86 12.94 -27.03
N CYS A 121 -21.23 13.48 -25.98
CA CYS A 121 -21.01 14.93 -25.87
C CYS A 121 -20.03 15.43 -26.93
N LEU A 122 -18.94 14.70 -27.17
CA LEU A 122 -17.96 15.08 -28.18
C LEU A 122 -18.58 15.09 -29.58
N LEU A 123 -19.33 14.04 -29.94
CA LEU A 123 -20.06 13.97 -31.20
C LEU A 123 -21.13 15.06 -31.30
N GLY A 124 -21.89 15.30 -30.23
CA GLY A 124 -22.89 16.38 -30.17
C GLY A 124 -22.27 17.74 -30.47
N ASN A 125 -21.10 18.03 -29.89
CA ASN A 125 -20.37 19.27 -30.15
C ASN A 125 -19.83 19.33 -31.59
N LEU A 126 -19.27 18.24 -32.11
CA LEU A 126 -18.74 18.19 -33.49
C LEU A 126 -19.82 18.42 -34.56
N PHE A 127 -21.04 17.92 -34.32
CA PHE A 127 -22.17 18.10 -35.22
C PHE A 127 -23.04 19.34 -34.90
N ASN A 128 -22.62 20.19 -33.95
CA ASN A 128 -23.37 21.35 -33.48
C ASN A 128 -24.82 21.04 -33.04
N ILE A 129 -25.05 19.85 -32.47
CA ILE A 129 -26.35 19.45 -31.95
C ILE A 129 -26.54 20.08 -30.57
N PRO A 130 -27.62 20.84 -30.30
CA PRO A 130 -27.86 21.40 -28.97
C PRO A 130 -28.27 20.29 -27.99
N TYR A 131 -27.38 19.91 -27.06
CA TYR A 131 -27.65 18.86 -26.07
C TYR A 131 -27.61 19.37 -24.61
N ASP A 132 -27.61 20.68 -24.40
CA ASP A 132 -27.55 21.31 -23.07
C ASP A 132 -28.65 20.83 -22.11
N PRO A 133 -29.94 20.77 -22.50
CA PRO A 133 -31.00 20.32 -21.60
C PRO A 133 -30.81 18.85 -21.21
N ALA A 134 -30.43 18.00 -22.18
CA ALA A 134 -30.17 16.59 -21.94
C ALA A 134 -28.98 16.40 -20.97
N TYR A 135 -27.93 17.19 -21.11
CA TYR A 135 -26.78 17.18 -20.22
C TYR A 135 -27.16 17.47 -18.76
N TYR A 136 -27.98 18.51 -18.51
CA TYR A 136 -28.42 18.83 -17.14
C TYR A 136 -29.31 17.73 -16.54
N ILE A 137 -30.19 17.12 -17.34
CA ILE A 137 -31.01 15.98 -16.91
C ILE A 137 -30.13 14.77 -16.55
N ILE A 138 -29.16 14.44 -17.39
CA ILE A 138 -28.19 13.36 -17.11
C ILE A 138 -27.41 13.66 -15.83
N GLY A 139 -26.95 14.90 -15.65
CA GLY A 139 -26.27 15.32 -14.42
C GLY A 139 -27.12 15.11 -13.16
N LEU A 140 -28.42 15.44 -13.23
CA LEU A 140 -29.36 15.19 -12.14
C LEU A 140 -29.53 13.69 -11.85
N LEU A 141 -29.60 12.85 -12.89
CA LEU A 141 -29.73 11.40 -12.76
C LEU A 141 -28.46 10.71 -12.23
N LEU A 142 -27.29 11.28 -12.47
CA LEU A 142 -26.02 10.79 -11.93
C LEU A 142 -25.87 11.05 -10.43
N PHE A 143 -26.60 12.01 -9.87
CA PHE A 143 -26.48 12.36 -8.46
C PHE A 143 -26.95 11.24 -7.50
N PRO A 144 -28.14 10.63 -7.67
CA PRO A 144 -28.53 9.44 -6.90
C PRO A 144 -27.54 8.29 -7.03
N LEU A 145 -26.94 8.13 -8.21
CA LEU A 145 -25.94 7.10 -8.47
C LEU A 145 -24.65 7.36 -7.67
N GLN A 146 -24.19 8.60 -7.56
CA GLN A 146 -23.07 8.99 -6.69
C GLN A 146 -23.38 8.69 -5.22
N LEU A 147 -24.58 9.03 -4.74
CA LEU A 147 -25.00 8.73 -3.37
C LEU A 147 -25.05 7.22 -3.10
N TYR A 148 -25.53 6.43 -4.07
CA TYR A 148 -25.51 4.98 -4.01
C TYR A 148 -24.08 4.42 -3.91
N VAL A 149 -23.12 4.96 -4.67
CA VAL A 149 -21.71 4.53 -4.60
C VAL A 149 -21.12 4.82 -3.22
N VAL A 150 -21.34 6.01 -2.67
CA VAL A 150 -20.86 6.41 -1.34
C VAL A 150 -21.44 5.48 -0.26
N THR A 151 -22.74 5.22 -0.30
CA THR A 151 -23.41 4.32 0.66
C THR A 151 -22.97 2.87 0.49
N ALA A 152 -22.73 2.40 -0.74
CA ALA A 152 -22.18 1.08 -1.00
C ALA A 152 -20.76 0.94 -0.42
N LEU A 153 -19.91 1.97 -0.53
CA LEU A 153 -18.55 1.95 0.04
C LEU A 153 -18.57 1.80 1.57
N PHE A 154 -19.51 2.43 2.27
CA PHE A 154 -19.73 2.20 3.70
C PHE A 154 -20.16 0.76 4.00
N LYS A 155 -21.13 0.23 3.23
CA LYS A 155 -21.70 -1.11 3.45
C LYS A 155 -20.66 -2.23 3.34
N TYR A 156 -19.73 -2.13 2.39
CA TYR A 156 -18.75 -3.19 2.13
C TYR A 156 -17.46 -3.13 2.97
N LYS A 157 -17.35 -2.19 3.94
CA LYS A 157 -16.23 -2.07 4.92
C LYS A 157 -14.83 -2.22 4.30
N VAL A 158 -14.60 -1.57 3.16
CA VAL A 158 -13.31 -1.66 2.46
C VAL A 158 -12.27 -0.84 3.24
N PRO A 159 -11.06 -1.38 3.55
CA PRO A 159 -10.06 -0.62 4.28
C PRO A 159 -9.61 0.59 3.46
N TYR A 160 -9.30 1.68 4.17
CA TYR A 160 -8.95 2.98 3.60
C TYR A 160 -10.08 3.70 2.83
N ALA A 161 -11.28 3.11 2.72
CA ALA A 161 -12.39 3.74 2.00
C ALA A 161 -12.93 5.00 2.70
N HIS A 162 -12.81 5.10 4.03
CA HIS A 162 -13.34 6.24 4.80
C HIS A 162 -12.83 7.59 4.28
N TYR A 163 -11.57 7.69 3.86
CA TYR A 163 -11.03 8.95 3.30
C TYR A 163 -11.66 9.32 1.96
N ILE A 164 -11.83 8.34 1.06
CA ILE A 164 -12.49 8.55 -0.24
C ILE A 164 -13.95 8.94 -0.04
N ILE A 165 -14.62 8.28 0.90
CA ILE A 165 -16.01 8.57 1.24
C ILE A 165 -16.15 10.03 1.70
N TRP A 166 -15.34 10.48 2.66
CA TRP A 166 -15.39 11.86 3.14
C TRP A 166 -15.08 12.87 2.04
N GLY A 167 -14.05 12.62 1.23
CA GLY A 167 -13.71 13.44 0.08
C GLY A 167 -14.85 13.53 -0.95
N SER A 168 -15.43 12.37 -1.31
CA SER A 168 -16.58 12.28 -2.21
C SER A 168 -17.81 13.05 -1.69
N ILE A 169 -18.09 12.97 -0.39
CA ILE A 169 -19.20 13.71 0.23
C ILE A 169 -18.95 15.22 0.16
N ILE A 170 -17.74 15.67 0.48
CA ILE A 170 -17.36 17.09 0.44
C ILE A 170 -17.48 17.64 -0.99
N VAL A 171 -16.95 16.92 -1.99
CA VAL A 171 -17.05 17.30 -3.41
C VAL A 171 -18.50 17.31 -3.88
N LEU A 172 -19.31 16.35 -3.45
CA LEU A 172 -20.73 16.28 -3.78
C LEU A 172 -21.49 17.49 -3.21
N VAL A 173 -21.25 17.86 -1.95
CA VAL A 173 -21.83 19.06 -1.33
C VAL A 173 -21.38 20.34 -2.06
N GLY A 174 -20.08 20.48 -2.35
CA GLY A 174 -19.55 21.61 -3.11
C GLY A 174 -20.15 21.73 -4.52
N SER A 175 -20.40 20.60 -5.16
CA SER A 175 -21.05 20.53 -6.48
C SER A 175 -22.51 20.95 -6.44
N ILE A 176 -23.27 20.57 -5.39
CA ILE A 176 -24.66 21.04 -5.20
C ILE A 176 -24.68 22.55 -5.03
N VAL A 177 -23.81 23.11 -4.17
CA VAL A 177 -23.74 24.55 -3.94
C VAL A 177 -23.41 25.28 -5.26
N THR A 178 -22.44 24.78 -6.00
CA THR A 178 -22.06 25.31 -7.33
C THR A 178 -23.23 25.28 -8.31
N LEU A 179 -24.01 24.20 -8.33
CA LEU A 179 -25.20 24.08 -9.17
C LEU A 179 -26.28 25.08 -8.76
N LEU A 180 -26.55 25.27 -7.47
CA LEU A 180 -27.50 26.25 -6.96
C LEU A 180 -27.08 27.69 -7.33
N LEU A 181 -25.79 28.02 -7.20
CA LEU A 181 -25.26 29.33 -7.61
C LEU A 181 -25.35 29.53 -9.12
N SER A 182 -25.08 28.49 -9.91
CA SER A 182 -25.18 28.53 -11.38
C SER A 182 -26.64 28.76 -11.83
N LEU A 183 -27.61 28.12 -11.17
CA LEU A 183 -29.04 28.35 -11.43
C LEU A 183 -29.49 29.74 -11.01
N TYR A 184 -28.97 30.27 -9.90
CA TYR A 184 -29.22 31.63 -9.46
C TYR A 184 -28.69 32.67 -10.47
N LEU A 185 -27.47 32.46 -10.98
CA LEU A 185 -26.85 33.28 -12.02
C LEU A 185 -27.68 33.28 -13.31
N ALA A 186 -28.19 32.11 -13.72
CA ALA A 186 -29.02 31.99 -14.91
C ALA A 186 -30.33 32.81 -14.83
N LYS A 187 -30.87 33.01 -13.62
CA LYS A 187 -32.06 33.84 -13.40
C LYS A 187 -31.74 35.34 -13.24
N ASN A 188 -30.54 35.69 -12.78
CA ASN A 188 -30.13 37.07 -12.52
C ASN A 188 -28.79 37.41 -13.22
N PRO A 189 -28.77 37.59 -14.55
CA PRO A 189 -27.55 37.73 -15.36
C PRO A 189 -26.74 39.04 -15.17
N GLY A 190 -26.98 39.81 -14.10
CA GLY A 190 -26.21 41.00 -13.74
C GLY A 190 -25.96 41.13 -12.22
N GLY A 191 -26.12 40.03 -11.48
CA GLY A 191 -25.89 39.99 -10.04
C GLY A 191 -24.41 40.05 -9.64
N ILE A 192 -24.15 40.06 -8.33
CA ILE A 192 -22.80 40.10 -7.74
C ILE A 192 -21.99 38.82 -8.06
N ILE A 193 -22.68 37.71 -8.36
CA ILE A 193 -22.07 36.42 -8.67
C ILE A 193 -21.69 36.39 -10.15
N THR A 194 -20.40 36.24 -10.44
CA THR A 194 -19.88 36.01 -11.79
C THR A 194 -19.84 34.50 -12.10
N ASN A 195 -19.73 34.14 -13.38
CA ASN A 195 -19.52 32.75 -13.82
C ASN A 195 -18.33 32.09 -13.11
N ALA A 196 -17.21 32.81 -12.99
CA ALA A 196 -16.03 32.34 -12.29
C ALA A 196 -16.28 32.08 -10.79
N ASN A 197 -16.97 32.99 -10.11
CA ASN A 197 -17.25 32.88 -8.67
C ASN A 197 -18.20 31.73 -8.33
N ALA A 198 -19.05 31.31 -9.27
CA ALA A 198 -19.96 30.19 -9.07
C ALA A 198 -19.22 28.86 -8.80
N TYR A 199 -17.98 28.70 -9.30
CA TYR A 199 -17.19 27.48 -9.13
C TYR A 199 -16.33 27.46 -7.86
N ILE A 200 -16.18 28.57 -7.14
CA ILE A 200 -15.35 28.64 -5.93
C ILE A 200 -15.72 27.57 -4.89
N PRO A 201 -17.02 27.29 -4.59
CA PRO A 201 -17.38 26.28 -3.61
C PRO A 201 -16.89 24.87 -3.97
N VAL A 202 -17.00 24.46 -5.24
CA VAL A 202 -16.50 23.15 -5.67
C VAL A 202 -14.97 23.10 -5.71
N MET A 203 -14.29 24.21 -6.04
CA MET A 203 -12.83 24.30 -5.98
C MET A 203 -12.31 24.09 -4.55
N ILE A 204 -12.94 24.73 -3.55
CA ILE A 204 -12.62 24.51 -2.13
C ILE A 204 -12.82 23.05 -1.75
N ALA A 205 -13.94 22.46 -2.17
CA ALA A 205 -14.24 21.06 -1.90
C ALA A 205 -13.20 20.10 -2.49
N ILE A 206 -12.69 20.40 -3.70
CA ILE A 206 -11.65 19.60 -4.34
C ILE A 206 -10.29 19.79 -3.66
N LEU A 207 -9.93 20.99 -3.20
CA LEU A 207 -8.70 21.17 -2.40
C LEU A 207 -8.70 20.33 -1.13
N LEU A 208 -9.87 20.25 -0.47
CA LEU A 208 -10.05 19.39 0.70
C LEU A 208 -9.97 17.90 0.32
N ASP A 209 -10.55 17.48 -0.82
CA ASP A 209 -10.41 16.11 -1.33
C ASP A 209 -8.94 15.76 -1.64
N ILE A 210 -8.18 16.68 -2.25
CA ILE A 210 -6.74 16.53 -2.49
C ILE A 210 -5.99 16.31 -1.19
N PHE A 211 -6.28 17.14 -0.17
CA PHE A 211 -5.66 16.99 1.15
C PHE A 211 -6.04 15.67 1.84
N LEU A 212 -7.31 15.29 1.81
CA LEU A 212 -7.76 14.02 2.39
C LEU A 212 -7.10 12.83 1.70
N PHE A 213 -6.93 12.91 0.39
CA PHE A 213 -6.32 11.84 -0.38
C PHE A 213 -4.82 11.70 -0.11
N THR A 214 -4.07 12.81 -0.03
CA THR A 214 -2.63 12.75 0.32
C THR A 214 -2.43 12.12 1.69
N VAL A 215 -3.24 12.48 2.68
CA VAL A 215 -3.24 11.87 4.01
C VAL A 215 -3.60 10.38 3.95
N ALA A 216 -4.65 10.02 3.19
CA ALA A 216 -5.09 8.64 3.04
C ALA A 216 -4.00 7.73 2.46
N LEU A 217 -3.23 8.27 1.53
CA LEU A 217 -2.20 7.55 0.81
C LEU A 217 -0.91 7.43 1.65
N GLN A 218 -0.54 8.48 2.40
CA GLN A 218 0.52 8.39 3.41
C GLN A 218 0.19 7.34 4.48
N ARG A 219 -1.04 7.33 4.99
CA ARG A 219 -1.47 6.34 5.98
C ARG A 219 -1.43 4.91 5.43
N LYS A 220 -1.87 4.72 4.18
CA LYS A 220 -1.80 3.41 3.50
C LYS A 220 -0.34 2.94 3.35
N ILE A 221 0.61 3.84 3.10
CA ILE A 221 2.04 3.48 3.04
C ILE A 221 2.54 3.09 4.44
N ALA A 222 2.30 3.94 5.45
CA ALA A 222 2.74 3.72 6.82
C ALA A 222 2.23 2.40 7.41
N ASP A 223 0.97 2.04 7.16
CA ASP A 223 0.41 0.77 7.64
C ASP A 223 1.07 -0.45 6.97
N ASN A 224 1.38 -0.37 5.68
CA ASN A 224 2.09 -1.45 4.97
C ASN A 224 3.52 -1.58 5.48
N GLU A 225 4.23 -0.47 5.67
CA GLU A 225 5.58 -0.46 6.23
C GLU A 225 5.61 -1.04 7.65
N LYS A 226 4.67 -0.63 8.51
CA LYS A 226 4.51 -1.18 9.85
C LYS A 226 4.27 -2.69 9.84
N SER A 227 3.46 -3.18 8.90
CA SER A 227 3.20 -4.62 8.77
C SER A 227 4.45 -5.42 8.39
N LEU A 228 5.30 -4.85 7.52
CA LEU A 228 6.56 -5.46 7.11
C LEU A 228 7.58 -5.46 8.25
N ILE A 229 7.69 -4.35 8.98
CA ILE A 229 8.56 -4.23 10.15
C ILE A 229 8.15 -5.23 11.23
N ASN A 230 6.86 -5.32 11.54
CA ASN A 230 6.36 -6.29 12.52
C ASN A 230 6.61 -7.73 12.09
N ALA A 231 6.45 -8.06 10.81
CA ALA A 231 6.74 -9.39 10.30
C ALA A 231 8.24 -9.73 10.43
N ALA A 232 9.13 -8.79 10.11
CA ALA A 232 10.57 -8.95 10.30
C ALA A 232 10.94 -9.11 11.79
N TYR A 233 10.35 -8.29 12.65
CA TYR A 233 10.57 -8.34 14.10
C TYR A 233 10.13 -9.69 14.69
N ASN A 234 8.93 -10.16 14.35
CA ASN A 234 8.42 -11.46 14.80
C ASN A 234 9.32 -12.61 14.34
N ARG A 235 9.85 -12.54 13.12
CA ARG A 235 10.81 -13.54 12.61
C ARG A 235 12.10 -13.53 13.43
N GLN A 236 12.62 -12.35 13.76
CA GLN A 236 13.83 -12.23 14.57
C GLN A 236 13.59 -12.75 16.00
N GLN A 237 12.43 -12.44 16.60
CA GLN A 237 12.06 -12.98 17.90
C GLN A 237 11.95 -14.51 17.89
N ALA A 238 11.34 -15.09 16.86
CA ALA A 238 11.26 -16.55 16.73
C ALA A 238 12.65 -17.21 16.68
N VAL A 239 13.60 -16.59 15.96
CA VAL A 239 15.00 -17.06 15.93
C VAL A 239 15.68 -16.92 17.29
N MET A 240 15.47 -15.83 18.01
CA MET A 240 16.05 -15.63 19.34
C MET A 240 15.49 -16.63 20.36
N LEU A 241 14.19 -16.89 20.34
CA LEU A 241 13.57 -17.89 21.21
C LEU A 241 14.10 -19.30 20.94
N GLU A 242 14.30 -19.66 19.68
CA GLU A 242 14.90 -20.96 19.34
C GLU A 242 16.36 -21.04 19.82
N ARG A 243 17.12 -19.94 19.72
CA ARG A 243 18.48 -19.88 20.28
C ARG A 243 18.49 -20.06 21.80
N GLU A 244 17.59 -19.39 22.52
CA GLU A 244 17.47 -19.55 23.97
C GLU A 244 17.11 -20.98 24.36
N ARG A 245 16.18 -21.61 23.61
CA ARG A 245 15.83 -23.01 23.80
C ARG A 245 17.03 -23.94 23.60
N ILE A 246 17.79 -23.77 22.51
CA ILE A 246 18.99 -24.57 22.25
C ILE A 246 20.02 -24.40 23.36
N ILE A 247 20.20 -23.18 23.88
CA ILE A 247 21.12 -22.90 25.00
C ILE A 247 20.63 -23.58 26.29
N ALA A 248 19.32 -23.60 26.55
CA ALA A 248 18.75 -24.30 27.69
C ALA A 248 18.95 -25.82 27.57
N ASP A 249 18.62 -26.42 26.41
CA ASP A 249 18.85 -27.84 26.14
C ASP A 249 20.35 -28.19 26.27
N LEU A 250 21.26 -27.30 25.83
CA LEU A 250 22.71 -27.43 26.02
C LEU A 250 23.09 -27.41 27.51
N HIS A 251 22.57 -26.46 28.29
CA HIS A 251 22.87 -26.36 29.72
C HIS A 251 22.50 -27.66 30.46
N ASP A 252 21.37 -28.26 30.10
CA ASP A 252 20.89 -29.49 30.71
C ASP A 252 21.72 -30.72 30.29
N ASP A 253 22.06 -30.87 29.00
CA ASP A 253 22.90 -31.96 28.49
C ASP A 253 24.33 -31.90 29.07
N VAL A 254 24.93 -30.71 29.12
CA VAL A 254 26.26 -30.50 29.71
C VAL A 254 26.20 -30.69 31.23
N GLY A 255 25.18 -30.18 31.90
CA GLY A 255 24.99 -30.29 33.34
C GLY A 255 24.79 -31.75 33.80
N GLY A 256 23.99 -32.54 33.08
CA GLY A 256 23.77 -33.96 33.36
C GLY A 256 25.03 -34.80 33.13
N GLY A 257 25.78 -34.48 32.08
CA GLY A 257 27.06 -35.11 31.79
C GLY A 257 28.14 -34.82 32.84
N LEU A 258 28.28 -33.56 33.26
CA LEU A 258 29.23 -33.17 34.31
C LEU A 258 28.87 -33.79 35.67
N SER A 259 27.57 -33.87 35.98
CA SER A 259 27.08 -34.55 37.19
C SER A 259 27.40 -36.04 37.18
N SER A 260 27.26 -36.70 36.02
CA SER A 260 27.63 -38.10 35.84
C SER A 260 29.14 -38.31 36.02
N ILE A 261 29.98 -37.45 35.46
CA ILE A 261 31.44 -37.48 35.65
C ILE A 261 31.80 -37.33 37.13
N ARG A 262 31.18 -36.37 37.82
CA ARG A 262 31.41 -36.12 39.25
C ARG A 262 31.02 -37.33 40.10
N MET A 263 29.82 -37.87 39.92
CA MET A 263 29.36 -39.06 40.66
C MET A 263 30.29 -40.26 40.43
N MET A 264 30.70 -40.49 39.18
CA MET A 264 31.60 -41.57 38.81
C MET A 264 33.00 -41.40 39.41
N SER A 265 33.47 -40.15 39.51
CA SER A 265 34.75 -39.79 40.15
C SER A 265 34.69 -39.96 41.67
N ASP A 266 33.60 -39.55 42.31
CA ASP A 266 33.35 -39.71 43.75
C ASP A 266 33.28 -41.19 44.14
N LEU A 267 32.58 -42.03 43.35
CA LEU A 267 32.54 -43.48 43.53
C LEU A 267 33.92 -44.12 43.38
N MET A 268 34.74 -43.64 42.44
CA MET A 268 36.10 -44.14 42.25
C MET A 268 37.00 -43.80 43.44
N ALA A 269 36.86 -42.59 44.00
CA ALA A 269 37.59 -42.17 45.21
C ALA A 269 37.16 -42.94 46.46
N GLN A 270 35.86 -43.28 46.59
CA GLN A 270 35.33 -44.05 47.72
C GLN A 270 35.73 -45.54 47.68
N HIS A 271 35.84 -46.14 46.50
CA HIS A 271 36.20 -47.56 46.33
C HIS A 271 37.70 -47.83 46.14
N GLN A 272 38.57 -46.86 46.42
CA GLN A 272 40.02 -47.01 46.25
C GLN A 272 40.65 -47.94 47.31
N THR A 273 39.93 -48.26 48.39
CA THR A 273 40.43 -49.05 49.54
C THR A 273 40.04 -50.52 49.57
N GLU A 274 39.20 -51.04 48.66
CA GLU A 274 38.77 -52.44 48.70
C GLU A 274 38.97 -53.20 47.37
N ILE A 275 39.98 -54.09 47.40
CA ILE A 275 40.23 -55.29 46.56
C ILE A 275 40.80 -55.07 45.13
N PRO A 276 41.97 -55.68 44.81
CA PRO A 276 42.53 -55.69 43.47
C PRO A 276 41.82 -56.72 42.58
N GLY A 277 41.34 -56.31 41.40
CA GLY A 277 41.26 -57.26 40.28
C GLY A 277 40.22 -57.07 39.17
N SER A 278 39.10 -56.35 39.33
CA SER A 278 38.11 -56.36 38.22
C SER A 278 37.14 -55.18 38.09
N GLY A 279 36.89 -54.40 39.13
CA GLY A 279 35.91 -53.29 39.08
C GLY A 279 36.51 -51.90 38.78
N GLN A 280 37.70 -51.60 39.30
CA GLN A 280 38.29 -50.25 39.31
C GLN A 280 38.72 -49.71 37.93
N VAL A 281 38.98 -50.58 36.95
CA VAL A 281 39.50 -50.18 35.62
C VAL A 281 38.41 -49.58 34.71
N ASN A 282 37.13 -49.77 35.05
CA ASN A 282 36.02 -49.33 34.20
C ASN A 282 35.57 -47.88 34.45
N PHE A 283 35.76 -47.34 35.65
CA PHE A 283 35.34 -45.96 35.97
C PHE A 283 36.12 -44.88 35.22
N PRO A 284 37.48 -44.92 35.15
CA PRO A 284 38.25 -43.96 34.35
C PRO A 284 37.86 -44.00 32.87
N ARG A 285 37.64 -45.21 32.34
CA ARG A 285 37.27 -45.41 30.93
C ARG A 285 35.87 -44.88 30.63
N LYS A 286 34.90 -45.07 31.52
CA LYS A 286 33.55 -44.50 31.40
C LYS A 286 33.55 -42.97 31.55
N ILE A 287 34.29 -42.42 32.51
CA ILE A 287 34.44 -40.95 32.67
C ILE A 287 35.00 -40.33 31.39
N SER A 288 36.07 -40.91 30.84
CA SER A 288 36.68 -40.45 29.59
C SER A 288 35.70 -40.53 28.41
N ALA A 289 34.91 -41.60 28.31
CA ALA A 289 33.89 -41.74 27.27
C ALA A 289 32.77 -40.69 27.40
N THR A 290 32.22 -40.49 28.60
CA THR A 290 31.18 -39.49 28.86
C THR A 290 31.69 -38.06 28.64
N ALA A 291 32.91 -37.74 29.06
CA ALA A 291 33.53 -36.44 28.79
C ALA A 291 33.73 -36.19 27.28
N LYS A 292 34.16 -37.22 26.53
CA LYS A 292 34.32 -37.13 25.08
C LYS A 292 32.97 -36.92 24.38
N GLU A 293 31.91 -37.58 24.84
CA GLU A 293 30.56 -37.43 24.29
C GLU A 293 30.01 -36.01 24.52
N ILE A 294 30.13 -35.47 25.74
CA ILE A 294 29.70 -34.09 26.06
C ILE A 294 30.47 -33.08 25.21
N ALA A 295 31.80 -33.22 25.11
CA ALA A 295 32.64 -32.32 24.32
C ALA A 295 32.24 -32.33 22.84
N GLN A 296 31.93 -33.51 22.28
CA GLN A 296 31.53 -33.65 20.88
C GLN A 296 30.14 -33.06 20.61
N ARG A 297 29.16 -33.26 21.50
CA ARG A 297 27.85 -32.61 21.42
C ARG A 297 27.96 -31.09 21.51
N MET A 298 28.75 -30.58 22.45
CA MET A 298 28.98 -29.14 22.61
C MET A 298 29.63 -28.52 21.36
N ASN A 299 30.60 -29.21 20.75
CA ASN A 299 31.24 -28.74 19.52
C ASN A 299 30.27 -28.71 18.33
N THR A 300 29.38 -29.72 18.23
CA THR A 300 28.29 -29.76 17.23
C THR A 300 27.35 -28.57 17.39
N ILE A 301 26.98 -28.23 18.63
CA ILE A 301 26.07 -27.13 18.92
C ILE A 301 26.74 -25.78 18.63
N ILE A 302 27.97 -25.56 19.09
CA ILE A 302 28.76 -24.33 18.78
C ILE A 302 28.88 -24.15 17.26
N TRP A 303 29.15 -25.24 16.53
CA TRP A 303 29.21 -25.20 15.07
C TRP A 303 27.86 -24.79 14.47
N SER A 304 26.74 -25.34 14.93
CA SER A 304 25.40 -25.02 14.44
C SER A 304 24.89 -23.61 14.80
N LEU A 305 25.43 -23.00 15.85
CA LEU A 305 25.07 -21.64 16.28
C LEU A 305 25.88 -20.55 15.57
N ASN A 306 27.00 -20.91 14.95
CA ASN A 306 27.83 -19.97 14.22
C ASN A 306 27.22 -19.68 12.84
N THR A 307 26.75 -18.44 12.64
CA THR A 307 26.15 -17.98 11.38
C THR A 307 27.11 -18.01 10.18
N GLU A 308 28.43 -18.10 10.40
CA GLU A 308 29.39 -18.32 9.30
C GLU A 308 29.33 -19.73 8.73
N ASN A 309 28.72 -20.67 9.45
CA ASN A 309 28.53 -22.06 9.03
C ASN A 309 27.21 -22.30 8.26
N ASP A 310 26.36 -21.28 8.07
CA ASP A 310 25.08 -21.35 7.34
C ASP A 310 25.26 -21.43 5.80
N THR A 311 26.31 -22.09 5.33
CA THR A 311 26.49 -22.41 3.91
C THR A 311 26.42 -23.91 3.70
N LEU A 312 25.89 -24.32 2.53
CA LEU A 312 25.83 -25.72 2.16
C LEU A 312 27.23 -26.37 2.20
N GLN A 313 28.27 -25.61 1.80
CA GLN A 313 29.65 -26.06 1.80
C GLN A 313 30.19 -26.32 3.21
N SER A 314 29.94 -25.40 4.16
CA SER A 314 30.32 -25.59 5.55
C SER A 314 29.63 -26.82 6.16
N PHE A 315 28.33 -27.01 5.88
CA PHE A 315 27.57 -28.16 6.35
C PHE A 315 28.13 -29.48 5.80
N THR A 316 28.42 -29.54 4.50
CA THR A 316 29.00 -30.73 3.88
C THR A 316 30.34 -31.12 4.48
N GLU A 317 31.21 -30.14 4.74
CA GLU A 317 32.53 -30.38 5.32
C GLU A 317 32.42 -30.83 6.77
N TYR A 318 31.47 -30.27 7.53
CA TYR A 318 31.19 -30.69 8.89
C TYR A 318 30.71 -32.16 8.95
N VAL A 319 29.75 -32.54 8.11
CA VAL A 319 29.25 -33.92 8.04
C VAL A 319 30.35 -34.89 7.64
N ARG A 320 31.23 -34.49 6.71
CA ARG A 320 32.40 -35.29 6.31
C ARG A 320 33.33 -35.54 7.49
N GLN A 321 33.73 -34.49 8.20
CA GLN A 321 34.64 -34.60 9.36
C GLN A 321 34.01 -35.41 10.50
N PHE A 322 32.73 -35.18 10.78
CA PHE A 322 31.98 -35.93 11.79
C PHE A 322 31.91 -37.42 11.43
N GLY A 323 31.54 -37.75 10.18
CA GLY A 323 31.42 -39.12 9.71
C GLY A 323 32.75 -39.88 9.78
N VAL A 324 33.84 -39.26 9.32
CA VAL A 324 35.18 -39.85 9.41
C VAL A 324 35.55 -40.15 10.86
N SER A 325 35.38 -39.19 11.77
CA SER A 325 35.71 -39.38 13.19
C SER A 325 34.80 -40.40 13.88
N PHE A 326 33.52 -40.47 13.51
CA PHE A 326 32.56 -41.39 14.09
C PHE A 326 32.85 -42.85 13.72
N PHE A 327 33.25 -43.10 12.47
CA PHE A 327 33.54 -44.45 11.96
C PHE A 327 35.01 -44.88 12.07
N GLU A 328 35.92 -44.01 12.54
CA GLU A 328 37.36 -44.26 12.64
C GLU A 328 37.74 -45.55 13.40
N ASN A 329 36.92 -45.96 14.38
CA ASN A 329 37.13 -47.16 15.19
C ASN A 329 36.08 -48.27 14.92
N SER A 330 35.40 -48.19 13.78
CA SER A 330 34.35 -49.12 13.37
C SER A 330 34.81 -49.93 12.14
N PRO A 331 34.37 -51.20 11.99
CA PRO A 331 34.58 -51.96 10.75
C PRO A 331 33.80 -51.40 9.54
N VAL A 332 32.97 -50.36 9.73
CA VAL A 332 32.17 -49.73 8.67
C VAL A 332 33.02 -48.70 7.91
N GLN A 333 33.14 -48.85 6.59
CA GLN A 333 33.78 -47.86 5.72
C GLN A 333 32.82 -46.71 5.40
N PHE A 334 33.22 -45.47 5.70
CA PHE A 334 32.47 -44.26 5.40
C PHE A 334 33.03 -43.61 4.11
N GLU A 335 32.22 -43.57 3.05
CA GLU A 335 32.55 -42.86 1.81
C GLU A 335 31.69 -41.62 1.65
N TYR A 336 32.30 -40.53 1.18
CA TYR A 336 31.66 -39.24 0.98
C TYR A 336 31.87 -38.76 -0.47
N SER A 337 30.77 -38.50 -1.18
CA SER A 337 30.74 -38.04 -2.58
C SER A 337 29.87 -36.79 -2.67
N ILE A 338 30.42 -35.70 -3.22
CA ILE A 338 29.67 -34.45 -3.51
C ILE A 338 29.09 -34.51 -4.91
#